data_AF-V5AFP1-F1
#
_entry.id   AF-V5AFP1-F1
#
_cell.length_a   1.000
_cell.length_b   1.000
_cell.length_c   1.000
_cell.angle_alpha   90.00
_cell.angle_beta   90.00
_cell.angle_gamma   90.00
#
_symmetry.space_group_name_H-M   'P 1'
#
loop_
_entity.id
_entity.type
_entity.pdbx_description
1 polymer ?
#
loop_
_entity_poly.entity_id
_entity_poly.type
_entity_poly.pdbx_seq_one_letter_code
_entity_poly.pdbx_strand_id
1 'polypeptide(L)'
;MTTDGRELFDLVCLQHNTHPEAELVTLQPVECMGGCDKGCTASIGAPGKYSYLFGELKPTTEHAIAMFDCALLLGQQAGPLLGRIHRPALLRDSLLGRIPPIPLRISKEINYE
;
A
#
# COMPACT_ATOMS: atom_id res chain seq x y z
N MET A 1 -13.85 -11.97 -17.22
CA MET A 1 -12.72 -11.17 -17.75
C MET A 1 -11.97 -10.67 -16.52
N THR A 2 -10.73 -11.07 -16.35
CA THR A 2 -9.86 -10.55 -15.27
C THR A 2 -9.32 -9.19 -15.70
N THR A 3 -9.15 -8.28 -14.75
CA THR A 3 -8.48 -7.00 -14.97
C THR A 3 -7.05 -7.09 -14.44
N ASP A 4 -6.12 -6.32 -14.98
CA ASP A 4 -4.74 -6.24 -14.47
C ASP A 4 -4.68 -6.01 -12.95
N GLY A 5 -5.64 -5.23 -12.41
CA GLY A 5 -5.77 -5.02 -10.97
C GLY A 5 -6.14 -6.28 -10.19
N ARG A 6 -7.04 -7.10 -10.74
CA ARG A 6 -7.38 -8.38 -10.12
C ARG A 6 -6.18 -9.35 -10.18
N GLU A 7 -5.51 -9.42 -11.31
CA GLU A 7 -4.35 -10.29 -11.49
C GLU A 7 -3.19 -9.90 -10.57
N LEU A 8 -2.89 -8.60 -10.47
CA LEU A 8 -1.90 -8.09 -9.53
C LEU A 8 -2.30 -8.39 -8.07
N PHE A 9 -3.56 -8.20 -7.71
CA PHE A 9 -4.05 -8.50 -6.36
C PHE A 9 -3.88 -9.98 -6.00
N ASP A 10 -4.24 -10.89 -6.91
CA ASP A 10 -4.10 -12.33 -6.70
C ASP A 10 -2.61 -12.71 -6.48
N LEU A 11 -1.69 -12.11 -7.23
CA LEU A 11 -0.24 -12.29 -7.03
C LEU A 11 0.25 -11.74 -5.68
N VAL A 12 -0.26 -10.59 -5.24
CA VAL A 12 0.06 -10.02 -3.93
C VAL A 12 -0.46 -10.92 -2.81
N CYS A 13 -1.63 -11.54 -2.97
CA CYS A 13 -2.14 -12.55 -2.03
C CYS A 13 -1.24 -13.79 -1.96
N LEU A 14 -0.70 -14.27 -3.07
CA LEU A 14 0.25 -15.37 -3.08
C LEU A 14 1.53 -15.01 -2.30
N GLN A 15 2.06 -13.80 -2.52
CA GLN A 15 3.22 -13.31 -1.78
C GLN A 15 2.90 -13.21 -0.28
N HIS A 16 1.75 -12.62 0.07
CA HIS A 16 1.29 -12.48 1.45
C HIS A 16 1.20 -13.83 2.16
N ASN A 17 0.58 -14.85 1.55
CA ASN A 17 0.39 -16.15 2.17
C ASN A 17 1.69 -16.92 2.46
N THR A 18 2.81 -16.52 1.86
CA THR A 18 4.10 -17.22 1.98
C THR A 18 5.15 -16.41 2.73
N HIS A 19 4.90 -15.13 3.01
CA HIS A 19 5.85 -14.25 3.67
C HIS A 19 5.84 -14.43 5.20
N PRO A 20 6.99 -14.49 5.89
CA PRO A 20 7.03 -14.68 7.35
C PRO A 20 6.38 -13.53 8.14
N GLU A 21 6.38 -12.32 7.60
CA GLU A 21 5.78 -11.12 8.21
C GLU A 21 4.39 -10.78 7.65
N ALA A 22 3.69 -11.74 7.04
CA ALA A 22 2.38 -11.54 6.42
C ALA A 22 1.35 -10.88 7.35
N GLU A 23 1.37 -11.23 8.63
CA GLU A 23 0.45 -10.71 9.65
C GLU A 23 0.57 -9.19 9.88
N LEU A 24 1.70 -8.59 9.50
CA LEU A 24 1.92 -7.13 9.62
C LEU A 24 1.25 -6.34 8.50
N VAL A 25 0.79 -7.00 7.43
CA VAL A 25 0.18 -6.36 6.26
C VAL A 25 -1.24 -6.86 6.07
N THR A 26 -2.20 -5.95 6.08
CA THR A 26 -3.58 -6.25 5.67
C THR A 26 -3.75 -5.94 4.19
N LEU A 27 -4.35 -6.85 3.44
CA LEU A 27 -4.68 -6.67 2.03
C LEU A 27 -6.18 -6.44 1.86
N GLN A 28 -6.55 -5.50 0.99
CA GLN A 28 -7.93 -5.23 0.65
C GLN A 28 -8.07 -4.98 -0.86
N PRO A 29 -8.99 -5.67 -1.55
CA PRO A 29 -9.32 -5.33 -2.93
C PRO A 29 -10.13 -4.01 -2.96
N VAL A 30 -9.87 -3.17 -3.95
CA VAL A 30 -10.57 -1.90 -4.16
C VAL A 30 -10.97 -1.80 -5.62
N GLU A 31 -12.23 -1.44 -5.89
CA GLU A 31 -12.78 -1.41 -7.24
C GLU A 31 -12.30 -0.19 -8.05
N CYS A 32 -12.12 0.97 -7.40
CA CYS A 32 -11.72 2.19 -8.08
C CYS A 32 -10.91 3.11 -7.17
N MET A 33 -9.82 3.66 -7.71
CA MET A 33 -9.03 4.74 -7.09
C MET A 33 -8.90 5.97 -8.00
N GLY A 34 -9.74 6.06 -9.04
CA GLY A 34 -9.76 7.19 -9.98
C GLY A 34 -8.51 7.33 -10.85
N GLY A 35 -7.67 6.29 -10.95
CA GLY A 35 -6.39 6.32 -11.64
C GLY A 35 -6.37 5.57 -12.98
N CYS A 36 -7.49 5.49 -13.70
CA CYS A 36 -7.62 4.64 -14.90
C CYS A 36 -6.56 4.94 -15.97
N ASP A 37 -6.25 6.22 -16.23
CA ASP A 37 -5.25 6.63 -17.23
C ASP A 37 -3.81 6.23 -16.83
N LYS A 38 -3.60 5.88 -15.57
CA LYS A 38 -2.36 5.43 -14.96
C LYS A 38 -2.52 4.05 -14.32
N GLY A 39 -3.43 3.23 -14.83
CA GLY A 39 -3.60 1.85 -14.40
C GLY A 39 -2.39 0.97 -14.75
N CYS A 40 -2.14 -0.14 -14.04
CA CYS A 40 -2.82 -0.59 -12.82
C CYS A 40 -2.36 0.22 -11.60
N THR A 41 -3.27 0.48 -10.65
CA THR A 41 -2.99 1.26 -9.45
C THR A 41 -3.10 0.45 -8.17
N ALA A 42 -2.25 0.72 -7.19
CA ALA A 42 -2.32 0.16 -5.84
C ALA A 42 -1.93 1.22 -4.81
N SER A 43 -2.47 1.14 -3.60
CA SER A 43 -2.13 2.05 -2.51
C SER A 43 -1.60 1.32 -1.28
N ILE A 44 -0.69 1.96 -0.56
CA ILE A 44 -0.24 1.52 0.77
C ILE A 44 -0.44 2.63 1.79
N GLY A 45 -0.66 2.26 3.04
CA GLY A 45 -0.80 3.19 4.16
C GLY A 45 -0.52 2.49 5.48
N ALA A 46 -0.29 3.28 6.52
CA ALA A 46 -0.15 2.79 7.88
C ALA A 46 -0.68 3.85 8.87
N PRO A 47 -1.16 3.46 10.06
CA PRO A 47 -1.69 4.40 11.05
C PRO A 47 -0.73 5.56 11.34
N GLY A 48 -1.23 6.80 11.25
CA GLY A 48 -0.45 8.02 11.50
C GLY A 48 0.59 8.36 10.43
N LYS A 49 0.66 7.60 9.32
CA LYS A 49 1.63 7.81 8.23
C LYS A 49 0.95 8.31 6.95
N TYR A 50 1.75 8.86 6.04
CA TYR A 50 1.28 9.18 4.70
C TYR A 50 0.82 7.91 3.99
N SER A 51 -0.27 8.03 3.24
CA SER A 51 -0.67 7.01 2.27
C SER A 51 -0.08 7.33 0.89
N TYR A 52 0.21 6.30 0.13
CA TYR A 52 0.88 6.38 -1.17
C TYR A 52 -0.01 5.73 -2.22
N LEU A 53 -0.20 6.40 -3.35
CA LEU A 53 -0.87 5.84 -4.52
C LEU A 53 0.17 5.62 -5.62
N PHE A 54 0.29 4.38 -6.07
CA PHE A 54 1.15 3.99 -7.19
C PHE A 54 0.30 3.68 -8.43
N GLY A 55 0.88 3.88 -9.61
CA GLY A 55 0.26 3.62 -10.90
C GLY A 55 1.23 2.98 -11.89
N GLU A 56 0.75 2.69 -13.09
CA GLU A 56 1.50 2.01 -14.16
C GLU A 56 2.11 0.67 -13.70
N LEU A 57 1.48 0.04 -12.69
CA LEU A 57 1.88 -1.26 -12.18
C LEU A 57 1.51 -2.33 -13.21
N LYS A 58 2.30 -3.41 -13.22
CA LYS A 58 2.05 -4.57 -14.08
C LYS A 58 1.65 -5.77 -13.22
N PRO A 59 0.76 -6.66 -13.68
CA PRO A 59 0.40 -7.89 -12.98
C PRO A 59 1.53 -8.93 -13.09
N THR A 60 2.69 -8.64 -12.49
CA THR A 60 3.85 -9.52 -12.45
C THR A 60 4.27 -9.82 -11.01
N THR A 61 4.92 -10.97 -10.80
CA THR A 61 5.41 -11.38 -9.48
C THR A 61 6.35 -10.33 -8.87
N GLU A 62 7.18 -9.67 -9.69
CA GLU A 62 8.11 -8.64 -9.20
C GLU A 62 7.39 -7.39 -8.70
N HIS A 63 6.31 -6.96 -9.38
CA HIS A 63 5.48 -5.85 -8.89
C HIS A 63 4.70 -6.25 -7.64
N ALA A 64 4.22 -7.50 -7.56
CA ALA A 64 3.54 -8.01 -6.38
C ALA A 64 4.47 -8.02 -5.15
N ILE A 65 5.68 -8.56 -5.30
CA ILE A 65 6.73 -8.53 -4.26
C ILE A 65 7.04 -7.08 -3.89
N ALA A 66 7.31 -6.21 -4.86
CA ALA A 66 7.64 -4.82 -4.61
C ALA A 66 6.52 -4.08 -3.84
N MET A 67 5.25 -4.31 -4.18
CA MET A 67 4.12 -3.70 -3.47
C MET A 67 4.03 -4.17 -2.02
N PHE A 68 4.16 -5.48 -1.79
CA PHE A 68 4.14 -6.07 -0.46
C PHE A 68 5.31 -5.59 0.41
N ASP A 69 6.54 -5.64 -0.11
CA ASP A 69 7.74 -5.18 0.58
C ASP A 69 7.65 -3.68 0.91
N CYS A 70 7.11 -2.87 0.00
CA CYS A 70 6.92 -1.44 0.24
C CYS A 70 5.94 -1.17 1.40
N ALA A 71 4.89 -1.98 1.52
CA ALA A 71 3.95 -1.90 2.64
C ALA A 71 4.64 -2.24 3.98
N LEU A 72 5.43 -3.32 4.03
CA LEU A 72 6.23 -3.68 5.21
C LEU A 72 7.21 -2.58 5.60
N LEU A 73 7.97 -2.07 4.63
CA LEU A 73 8.93 -0.99 4.84
C LEU A 73 8.25 0.25 5.41
N LEU A 74 7.08 0.65 4.87
CA LEU A 74 6.30 1.76 5.41
C LEU A 74 5.86 1.48 6.85
N GLY A 75 5.40 0.27 7.16
CA GLY A 75 5.04 -0.16 8.51
C GLY A 75 6.18 -0.02 9.51
N GLN A 76 7.39 -0.42 9.11
CA GLN A 76 8.61 -0.40 9.93
C GLN A 76 9.27 1.00 10.04
N GLN A 77 8.93 1.97 9.19
CA GLN A 77 9.50 3.32 9.29
C GLN A 77 9.16 3.98 10.63
N ALA A 78 10.16 4.52 11.32
CA ALA A 78 9.92 5.30 12.54
C ALA A 78 9.14 6.59 12.26
N GLY A 79 9.41 7.23 11.12
CA GLY A 79 8.73 8.45 10.70
C GLY A 79 7.43 8.21 9.92
N PRO A 80 6.65 9.27 9.68
CA PRO A 80 5.38 9.17 8.95
C PRO A 80 5.54 8.98 7.44
N LEU A 81 6.78 9.00 6.92
CA LEU A 81 7.07 9.11 5.50
C LEU A 81 8.16 8.10 5.09
N LEU A 82 7.82 7.25 4.13
CA LEU A 82 8.76 6.43 3.36
C LEU A 82 9.36 7.23 2.20
N GLY A 83 10.65 7.54 2.32
CA GLY A 83 11.44 8.28 1.32
C GLY A 83 11.61 7.49 0.02
N ARG A 84 11.81 8.18 -1.11
CA ARG A 84 11.91 7.55 -2.44
C ARG A 84 13.01 6.50 -2.52
N ILE A 85 14.17 6.74 -1.91
CA ILE A 85 15.31 5.81 -1.96
C ILE A 85 15.05 4.48 -1.24
N HIS A 86 14.17 4.50 -0.23
CA HIS A 86 13.81 3.32 0.56
C HIS A 86 12.76 2.45 -0.13
N ARG A 87 12.10 2.96 -1.18
CA ARG A 87 11.12 2.16 -1.93
C ARG A 87 11.84 1.16 -2.83
N PRO A 88 11.24 -0.03 -3.06
CA PRO A 88 11.68 -0.96 -4.10
C PRO A 88 11.88 -0.24 -5.44
N ALA A 89 12.90 -0.63 -6.20
CA ALA A 89 13.32 0.08 -7.41
C ALA A 89 12.16 0.27 -8.41
N LEU A 90 11.34 -0.76 -8.60
CA LEU A 90 10.14 -0.74 -9.45
C LEU A 90 9.13 0.35 -9.07
N LEU A 91 9.07 0.73 -7.78
CA LEU A 91 8.07 1.67 -7.29
C LEU A 91 8.55 3.12 -7.22
N ARG A 92 9.83 3.40 -7.46
CA ARG A 92 10.42 4.74 -7.25
C ARG A 92 9.84 5.80 -8.17
N ASP A 93 9.48 5.41 -9.39
CA ASP A 93 8.94 6.28 -10.44
C ASP A 93 7.43 6.09 -10.67
N SER A 94 6.84 5.07 -10.05
CA SER A 94 5.40 4.76 -10.13
C SER A 94 4.50 5.61 -9.21
N LEU A 95 5.07 6.51 -8.41
CA LEU A 95 4.30 7.28 -7.42
C LEU A 95 3.42 8.33 -8.11
N LEU A 96 2.10 8.17 -8.00
CA LEU A 96 1.13 9.16 -8.49
C LEU A 96 0.86 10.26 -7.46
N GLY A 97 0.89 9.92 -6.17
CA GLY A 97 0.57 10.89 -5.12
C GLY A 97 0.77 10.37 -3.71
N ARG A 98 0.75 11.32 -2.75
CA ARG A 98 0.74 11.04 -1.32
C ARG A 98 -0.40 11.78 -0.65
N ILE A 99 -1.06 11.10 0.26
CA ILE A 99 -2.16 11.64 1.05
C ILE A 99 -1.67 11.78 2.49
N PRO A 100 -1.77 12.97 3.11
CA PRO A 100 -1.38 13.16 4.51
C PRO A 100 -2.24 12.30 5.44
N PRO A 101 -1.71 11.84 6.59
CA PRO A 101 -2.49 11.11 7.56
C PRO A 101 -3.66 11.96 8.06
N ILE A 102 -4.83 11.34 8.16
CA ILE A 102 -5.96 11.97 8.86
C ILE A 102 -5.61 11.98 10.36
N PRO A 103 -5.71 13.13 11.05
CA PRO A 103 -5.49 13.20 12.49
C PRO A 103 -6.39 12.18 13.20
N LEU A 104 -5.78 11.26 13.95
CA LEU A 104 -6.54 10.32 14.77
C LEU A 104 -7.31 11.14 15.81
N ARG A 105 -8.65 11.12 15.74
CA ARG A 105 -9.47 11.61 16.84
C ARG A 105 -9.29 10.65 18.00
N ILE A 106 -8.61 11.09 19.05
CA ILE A 106 -8.69 10.42 20.35
C ILE A 106 -10.08 10.71 20.88
N SER A 107 -10.98 9.73 20.85
CA SER A 107 -12.21 9.80 21.63
C SER A 107 -11.79 9.80 23.10
N LYS A 108 -11.94 10.94 23.79
CA LYS A 108 -11.91 10.94 25.25
C LYS A 108 -13.01 9.98 25.70
N GLU A 109 -12.64 8.90 26.38
CA GLU A 109 -13.58 8.20 27.25
C GLU A 109 -14.12 9.24 28.24
N ILE A 110 -15.41 9.56 28.11
CA ILE A 110 -16.12 10.34 29.11
C ILE A 110 -16.36 9.36 30.26
N ASN A 111 -15.47 9.37 31.25
CA ASN A 111 -15.77 8.77 32.55
C ASN A 111 -16.81 9.65 33.22
N TYR A 112 -18.00 9.09 33.44
CA TYR A 112 -19.01 9.67 34.32
C TYR A 112 -18.69 9.17 35.73
N GLU A 113 -18.06 10.00 36.55
CA GLU A 113 -18.15 9.87 38.01
C GLU A 113 -19.46 10.50 38.51
#